data_AF-A0A520WWK0-F1
#
_entry.id   AF-A0A520WWK0-F1
#
_cell.length_a   1.000
_cell.length_b   1.000
_cell.length_c   1.000
_cell.angle_alpha   90.00
_cell.angle_beta   90.00
_cell.angle_gamma   90.00
#
_symmetry.space_group_name_H-M   'P 1'
#
loop_
_entity.id
_entity.type
_entity.pdbx_description
1 polymer ?
#
loop_
_entity_poly.entity_id
_entity_poly.type
_entity_poly.pdbx_seq_one_letter_code
_entity_poly.pdbx_strand_id
1 'polypeptide(L)' 'MSFNKLSESFYRCDNVVEVARSLLGKVLCSHIDGHLTKAMITETEA' A
#
# COMPACT_ATOMS: atom_id res chain seq x y z
N MET A 1 15.10 1.78 -10.01
CA MET A 1 14.09 0.89 -9.39
C MET A 1 12.73 1.22 -10.00
N SER A 2 12.03 0.24 -10.57
CA SER A 2 10.66 0.45 -11.07
C SER A 2 9.69 0.33 -9.89
N PHE A 3 8.92 1.39 -9.60
CA PHE A 3 7.87 1.36 -8.58
C PHE A 3 6.60 0.81 -9.20
N ASN A 4 6.45 -0.52 -9.17
CA ASN A 4 5.23 -1.17 -9.64
C ASN A 4 4.15 -1.10 -8.57
N LYS A 5 2.90 -0.92 -8.99
CA LYS A 5 1.74 -1.12 -8.11
C LYS A 5 1.81 -2.52 -7.51
N LEU A 6 1.34 -2.68 -6.27
CA LEU A 6 1.17 -4.00 -5.67
C LEU A 6 0.22 -4.83 -6.54
N SER A 7 0.54 -6.11 -6.72
CA SER A 7 -0.28 -7.02 -7.50
C SER A 7 -1.60 -7.29 -6.78
N GLU A 8 -2.63 -7.69 -7.53
CA GLU A 8 -3.90 -8.13 -6.96
C GLU A 8 -3.72 -9.28 -5.95
N SER A 9 -2.78 -10.19 -6.21
CA SER A 9 -2.45 -11.30 -5.31
C SER A 9 -1.98 -10.87 -3.92
N PHE A 10 -1.43 -9.66 -3.78
CA PHE A 10 -1.09 -9.10 -2.47
C PHE A 10 -2.34 -8.90 -1.60
N TYR A 11 -3.44 -8.46 -2.21
CA TYR A 11 -4.67 -8.13 -1.52
C TYR A 11 -5.61 -9.33 -1.33
N ARG A 12 -5.45 -10.39 -2.14
CA ARG A 12 -6.26 -11.62 -2.08
C ARG A 12 -5.81 -12.62 -1.00
N CYS A 13 -5.22 -12.15 0.08
CA CYS A 13 -4.82 -13.00 1.20
C CYS A 13 -6.01 -13.17 2.16
N ASP A 14 -6.37 -14.41 2.47
CA ASP A 14 -7.45 -14.72 3.43
C ASP A 14 -7.10 -14.28 4.87
N ASN A 15 -5.82 -14.08 5.17
CA ASN A 15 -5.36 -13.57 6.45
C ASN A 15 -5.17 -12.04 6.39
N VAL A 16 -6.21 -11.30 6.78
CA VAL A 16 -6.22 -9.83 6.77
C VAL A 16 -5.14 -9.21 7.67
N VAL A 17 -4.77 -9.87 8.76
CA VAL A 17 -3.73 -9.39 9.68
C VAL A 17 -2.35 -9.39 9.01
N GLU A 18 -2.08 -10.39 8.16
CA GLU A 18 -0.83 -10.46 7.39
C GLU A 18 -0.77 -9.36 6.32
N VAL A 19 -1.90 -9.05 5.68
CA VAL A 19 -2.00 -7.93 4.72
C VAL A 19 -1.69 -6.61 5.42
N ALA A 20 -2.34 -6.35 6.56
CA ALA A 20 -2.14 -5.13 7.35
C ALA A 20 -0.65 -4.96 7.73
N ARG A 21 -0.03 -5.99 8.31
CA ARG A 21 1.42 -5.96 8.62
C ARG A 21 2.29 -5.73 7.39
N SER A 22 1.95 -6.35 6.27
CA SER A 22 2.73 -6.25 5.02
C SER A 22 2.64 -4.88 4.34
N LEU A 23 1.60 -4.10 4.67
CA LEU A 23 1.41 -2.73 4.18
C LEU A 23 2.32 -1.72 4.87
N LEU A 24 2.77 -1.96 6.10
CA LEU A 24 3.69 -1.06 6.80
C LEU A 24 4.98 -0.85 5.99
N GLY A 25 5.40 0.41 5.86
CA GLY A 25 6.54 0.82 5.05
C GLY A 25 6.29 0.84 3.52
N LYS A 26 5.12 0.41 3.04
CA LYS A 26 4.72 0.62 1.64
C LYS A 26 4.36 2.09 1.40
N VAL A 27 4.33 2.49 0.12
CA VAL A 27 4.03 3.87 -0.29
C VAL A 27 2.63 3.92 -0.90
N LEU A 28 1.72 4.63 -0.23
CA LEU A 28 0.45 5.05 -0.80
C LEU A 28 0.72 6.13 -1.85
N CYS A 29 0.13 5.96 -3.03
CA CYS A 29 0.22 6.94 -4.12
C CYS A 29 -1.19 7.38 -4.50
N SER A 30 -1.42 8.70 -4.53
CA SER A 30 -2.68 9.30 -5.00
C SER A 30 -2.38 10.52 -5.87
N HIS A 31 -3.33 10.96 -6.69
CA HIS A 31 -3.27 12.25 -7.34
C HIS A 31 -4.12 13.24 -6.55
N ILE A 32 -3.50 14.27 -5.99
CA ILE A 32 -4.15 15.36 -5.25
C ILE A 32 -3.88 16.65 -6.03
N ASP A 33 -4.93 17.36 -6.42
CA ASP A 33 -4.84 18.57 -7.26
C ASP A 33 -4.02 18.36 -8.55
N GLY A 34 -4.15 17.19 -9.18
CA GLY A 34 -3.40 16.82 -10.38
C GLY A 34 -1.93 16.43 -10.14
N HIS A 35 -1.45 16.51 -8.90
CA HIS A 35 -0.08 16.15 -8.53
C HIS A 35 0.01 14.75 -7.93
N LEU A 36 0.99 13.96 -8.39
CA LEU A 36 1.31 12.67 -7.78
C LEU A 36 1.83 12.89 -6.35
N THR A 37 0.99 12.56 -5.38
CA THR A 37 1.27 12.63 -3.96
C THR A 37 1.60 11.23 -3.44
N LYS A 38 2.63 11.15 -2.60
CA LYS A 38 3.12 9.89 -2.03
C LYS A 38 3.22 10.02 -0.52
N ALA A 39 2.81 8.98 0.19
CA ALA A 39 2.94 8.89 1.65
C ALA A 39 3.38 7.47 2.03
N MET A 40 4.26 7.35 3.02
CA MET A 40 4.63 6.05 3.57
C MET A 40 3.57 5.63 4.60
N ILE A 41 3.14 4.38 4.54
CA ILE A 41 2.21 3.79 5.51
C ILE A 41 2.99 3.50 6.79
N THR A 42 2.62 4.17 7.88
CA THR A 42 3.27 4.01 9.20
C THR A 42 2.42 3.22 10.18
N GLU A 43 1.13 3.05 9.89
CA GLU A 43 0.16 2.41 10.77
C GLU A 43 -0.93 1.72 9.94
N THR A 44 -1.47 0.62 10.46
CA THR A 44 -2.57 -0.15 9.88
C THR A 44 -3.41 -0.81 10.97
N GLU A 45 -4.71 -0.97 10.74
CA GLU A 45 -5.63 -1.79 11.54
C GLU A 45 -6.19 -2.93 10.66
N ALA A 46 -6.53 -4.06 11.27
CA ALA A 46 -7.05 -5.26 10.60
C ALA A 46 -8.41 -5.66 11.18
#